data_AF-A0A8J7BH79-F1
#
_entry.id   AF-A0A8J7BH79-F1
#
_cell.length_a   1.000
_cell.length_b   1.000
_cell.length_c   1.000
_cell.angle_alpha   90.00
_cell.angle_beta   90.00
_cell.angle_gamma   90.00
#
_symmetry.space_group_name_H-M   'P 1'
#
loop_
_entity.id
_entity.type
_entity.pdbx_description
1 polymer ?
#
loop_
_entity_poly.entity_id
_entity_poly.type
_entity_poly.pdbx_seq_one_letter_code
_entity_poly.pdbx_strand_id
1 'polypeptide(L)'
;MIPPLQPSSEHPWSTGHVFQSPGAHLTYRVVGPCCRLFDRDQLPWPCCRIQWRGKEPSWRRVGKRFVPDMATRKSPSYCVEIVGQGYGAQSFVTTLYTAKLDRETQAWWHSRLLQEEATPSSEKVCNKIDI
;
A
#
# COMPACT_ATOMS: atom_id res chain seq x y z
N MET A 1 31.79 10.40 3.06
CA MET A 1 31.11 9.68 1.96
C MET A 1 29.89 9.01 2.54
N ILE A 2 28.69 9.38 2.11
CA ILE A 2 27.45 8.72 2.55
C ILE A 2 27.35 7.43 1.72
N PRO A 3 27.30 6.24 2.33
CA PRO A 3 27.16 5.01 1.55
C PRO A 3 25.82 5.06 0.79
N PRO A 4 25.78 4.65 -0.49
CA PRO A 4 24.52 4.54 -1.20
C PRO A 4 23.63 3.55 -0.44
N LEU A 5 22.46 4.01 0.03
CA LEU A 5 21.41 3.16 0.57
C LEU A 5 21.07 2.12 -0.49
N GLN A 6 21.35 0.84 -0.20
CA GLN A 6 21.20 -0.26 -1.15
C GLN A 6 19.76 -0.29 -1.71
N PRO A 7 19.56 -0.07 -3.02
CA PRO A 7 18.22 0.04 -3.61
C PRO A 7 17.70 -1.34 -4.07
N SER A 8 17.75 -2.34 -3.21
CA SER A 8 17.24 -3.69 -3.54
C SER A 8 16.82 -4.49 -2.31
N SER A 9 16.22 -3.84 -1.32
CA SER A 9 15.61 -4.57 -0.21
C SER A 9 14.30 -5.18 -0.69
N GLU A 10 14.29 -6.49 -0.84
CA GLU A 10 13.11 -7.31 -1.12
C GLU A 10 11.95 -6.86 -0.22
N HIS A 11 10.85 -6.45 -0.85
CA HIS A 11 9.62 -6.04 -0.17
C HIS A 11 8.58 -7.14 -0.36
N PRO A 12 7.67 -7.36 0.61
CA PRO A 12 7.50 -6.62 1.86
C PRO A 12 8.54 -6.96 2.93
N TRP A 13 8.90 -5.99 3.76
CA TRP A 13 9.74 -6.23 4.93
C TRP A 13 9.00 -6.98 6.04
N SER A 14 9.72 -7.81 6.77
CA SER A 14 9.21 -8.51 7.94
C SER A 14 9.03 -7.58 9.14
N THR A 15 8.15 -7.97 10.06
CA THR A 15 8.00 -7.32 11.36
C THR A 15 9.34 -7.32 12.11
N GLY A 16 9.67 -6.17 12.68
CA GLY A 16 10.92 -5.93 13.39
C GLY A 16 12.04 -5.36 12.53
N HIS A 17 11.88 -5.28 11.21
CA HIS A 17 12.87 -4.64 10.33
C HIS A 17 13.12 -3.18 10.74
N VAL A 18 14.39 -2.77 10.82
CA VAL A 18 14.78 -1.42 11.25
C VAL A 18 15.40 -0.67 10.09
N PHE A 19 14.91 0.54 9.83
CA PHE A 19 15.44 1.41 8.78
C PHE A 19 15.49 2.87 9.25
N GLN A 20 16.29 3.70 8.57
CA GLN A 20 16.46 5.11 8.94
C GLN A 20 15.67 6.03 8.01
N SER A 21 15.24 7.17 8.56
CA SER A 21 14.63 8.24 7.78
C SER A 21 15.62 8.78 6.74
N PRO A 22 15.14 9.36 5.62
CA PRO A 22 15.99 10.20 4.79
C PRO A 22 16.63 11.29 5.65
N GLY A 23 17.96 11.38 5.65
CA GLY A 23 18.72 12.27 6.55
C GLY A 23 19.16 11.66 7.89
N ALA A 24 18.82 10.39 8.17
CA ALA A 24 19.26 9.63 9.35
C ALA A 24 18.95 10.27 10.72
N HIS A 25 17.95 11.14 10.80
CA HIS A 25 17.53 11.78 12.05
C HIS A 25 16.69 10.86 12.93
N LEU A 26 15.89 9.97 12.32
CA LEU A 26 15.02 9.04 13.02
C LEU A 26 15.28 7.61 12.57
N THR A 27 15.20 6.68 13.52
CA THR A 27 15.26 5.24 13.27
C THR A 27 13.86 4.66 13.47
N TYR A 28 13.37 3.94 12.48
CA TYR A 28 12.05 3.35 12.47
C TYR A 28 12.14 1.83 12.57
N ARG A 29 11.27 1.22 13.37
CA ARG A 29 11.05 -0.22 13.40
C ARG A 29 9.72 -0.55 12.77
N VAL A 30 9.72 -1.48 11.82
CA VAL A 30 8.52 -1.95 11.12
C VAL A 30 7.71 -2.83 12.07
N VAL A 31 6.45 -2.47 12.28
CA VAL A 31 5.44 -3.34 12.92
C VAL A 31 4.85 -4.28 11.87
N GLY A 32 4.57 -3.77 10.66
CA GLY A 32 4.15 -4.59 9.53
C GLY A 32 3.77 -3.79 8.28
N PRO A 33 3.59 -4.46 7.13
CA PRO A 33 3.09 -3.85 5.90
C PRO A 33 1.63 -3.41 6.09
N CYS A 34 1.27 -2.23 5.59
CA CYS A 34 -0.11 -1.73 5.71
C CYS A 34 -0.53 -0.85 4.53
N CYS A 35 -1.82 -0.84 4.23
CA CYS A 35 -2.43 0.08 3.28
C CYS A 35 -3.38 1.01 4.02
N ARG A 36 -3.22 2.33 3.83
CA ARG A 36 -4.12 3.33 4.43
C ARG A 36 -5.33 3.56 3.51
N LEU A 37 -6.51 3.60 4.12
CA LEU A 37 -7.73 4.09 3.49
C LEU A 37 -8.01 5.48 4.03
N PHE A 38 -8.20 6.45 3.15
CA PHE A 38 -8.62 7.79 3.51
C PHE A 38 -10.15 7.87 3.41
N ASP A 39 -10.82 8.36 4.46
CA ASP A 39 -12.20 8.80 4.33
C ASP A 39 -12.19 10.09 3.51
N ARG A 40 -12.96 10.11 2.42
CA ARG A 40 -13.07 11.26 1.53
C ARG A 40 -13.43 12.53 2.28
N ASP A 41 -14.26 12.44 3.32
CA ASP A 41 -14.73 13.61 4.06
C ASP A 41 -13.64 14.21 4.98
N GLN A 42 -12.54 13.47 5.23
CA GLN A 42 -11.38 13.93 6.00
C GLN A 42 -10.27 14.52 5.11
N LEU A 43 -10.36 14.37 3.79
CA LEU A 43 -9.36 14.92 2.87
C LEU A 43 -9.58 16.42 2.67
N PRO A 44 -8.51 17.24 2.64
CA PRO A 44 -8.64 18.66 2.38
C PRO A 44 -9.28 18.88 1.00
N TRP A 45 -10.32 19.71 0.95
CA TRP A 45 -10.91 20.20 -0.29
C TRP A 45 -9.79 20.78 -1.20
N PRO A 46 -9.60 20.38 -2.49
CA PRO A 46 -10.55 19.83 -3.47
C PRO A 46 -10.09 18.46 -4.03
N CYS A 47 -9.93 17.43 -3.18
CA CYS A 47 -9.46 16.09 -3.62
C CYS A 47 -10.36 15.41 -4.67
N CYS A 48 -11.59 15.91 -4.87
CA CYS A 48 -12.49 15.62 -5.99
C CYS A 48 -11.91 15.97 -7.37
N ARG A 49 -10.69 16.51 -7.49
CA ARG A 49 -10.02 16.76 -8.77
C ARG A 49 -8.99 15.70 -9.15
N ILE A 50 -8.43 14.96 -8.19
CA ILE A 50 -7.34 13.99 -8.45
C ILE A 50 -7.84 12.77 -9.23
N GLN A 51 -9.12 12.39 -9.03
CA GLN A 51 -9.77 11.38 -9.86
C GLN A 51 -10.51 11.98 -11.07
N TRP A 52 -10.86 13.27 -11.01
CA TRP A 52 -11.70 13.94 -12.01
C TRP A 52 -10.87 14.95 -12.79
N ARG A 53 -10.39 14.53 -13.96
CA ARG A 53 -9.75 15.37 -14.97
C ARG A 53 -10.76 16.38 -15.58
N GLY A 54 -11.39 17.27 -14.80
CA GLY A 54 -12.40 18.20 -15.35
C GLY A 54 -13.31 18.93 -14.36
N LYS A 55 -14.32 19.60 -14.93
CA LYS A 55 -15.30 20.51 -14.29
C LYS A 55 -16.08 19.80 -13.18
N GLU A 56 -16.26 20.52 -12.08
CA GLU A 56 -16.86 20.07 -10.82
C GLU A 56 -18.29 19.55 -11.00
N PRO A 57 -18.67 18.38 -10.43
CA PRO A 57 -19.99 17.82 -10.66
C PRO A 57 -20.95 18.08 -9.49
N SER A 58 -22.11 18.62 -9.83
CA SER A 58 -23.28 18.78 -8.97
C SER A 58 -23.74 17.46 -8.37
N TRP A 59 -23.59 17.32 -7.04
CA TRP A 59 -24.32 16.49 -6.05
C TRP A 59 -24.65 15.00 -6.33
N ARG A 60 -24.39 14.44 -7.52
CA ARG A 60 -24.67 13.04 -7.91
C ARG A 60 -23.43 12.25 -8.38
N ARG A 61 -22.21 12.77 -8.19
CA ARG A 61 -20.93 12.10 -8.52
C ARG A 61 -20.05 11.85 -7.29
N VAL A 62 -20.70 11.32 -6.26
CA VAL A 62 -20.09 10.95 -4.99
C VAL A 62 -19.34 9.64 -5.24
N GLY A 63 -18.01 9.70 -5.45
CA GLY A 63 -17.15 8.52 -5.57
C GLY A 63 -17.13 7.66 -4.30
N LYS A 64 -16.29 6.62 -4.26
CA LYS A 64 -16.15 5.75 -3.08
C LYS A 64 -15.82 6.59 -1.84
N ARG A 65 -16.47 6.30 -0.71
CA ARG A 65 -16.22 6.96 0.58
C ARG A 65 -14.79 6.75 1.06
N PHE A 66 -14.31 5.51 1.00
CA PHE A 66 -12.93 5.17 1.31
C PHE A 66 -12.09 5.12 0.04
N VAL A 67 -11.05 5.94 0.00
CA VAL A 67 -10.09 6.00 -1.10
C VAL A 67 -8.78 5.39 -0.63
N PRO A 68 -8.26 4.34 -1.29
CA PRO A 68 -6.97 3.78 -0.94
C PRO A 68 -5.86 4.79 -1.20
N ASP A 69 -4.82 4.74 -0.37
CA ASP A 69 -3.63 5.54 -0.59
C ASP A 69 -3.01 5.23 -1.96
N MET A 70 -3.00 6.23 -2.84
CA MET A 70 -2.47 6.07 -4.20
C MET A 70 -0.94 5.91 -4.23
N ALA A 71 -0.25 6.27 -3.15
CA ALA A 71 1.19 6.08 -3.05
C ALA A 71 1.58 4.60 -2.99
N THR A 72 0.73 3.75 -2.39
CA THR A 72 0.97 2.29 -2.30
C THR A 72 1.02 1.59 -3.65
N ARG A 73 0.53 2.25 -4.71
CA ARG A 73 0.63 1.77 -6.09
C ARG A 73 2.07 1.66 -6.59
N LYS A 74 3.00 2.46 -6.08
CA LYS A 74 4.40 2.50 -6.57
C LYS A 74 5.45 2.36 -5.47
N SER A 75 5.07 2.62 -4.23
CA SER A 75 5.97 2.66 -3.08
C SER A 75 5.33 1.93 -1.90
N PRO A 76 6.08 1.13 -1.14
CA PRO A 76 5.51 0.37 -0.03
C PRO A 76 5.16 1.30 1.13
N SER A 77 4.17 0.91 1.94
CA SER A 77 3.78 1.62 3.15
C SER A 77 3.80 0.69 4.36
N TYR A 78 4.36 1.17 5.47
CA TYR A 78 4.54 0.36 6.67
C TYR A 78 3.98 1.08 7.88
N CYS A 79 3.42 0.30 8.80
CA CYS A 79 3.20 0.76 10.15
C CYS A 79 4.55 0.66 10.88
N VAL A 80 5.01 1.76 11.45
CA VAL A 80 6.33 1.87 12.08
C VAL A 80 6.24 2.54 13.44
N GLU A 81 7.21 2.24 14.28
CA GLU A 81 7.45 2.90 15.55
C GLU A 81 8.82 3.57 15.51
N ILE A 82 8.95 4.74 16.16
CA ILE A 82 10.25 5.40 16.29
C ILE A 82 11.04 4.70 17.41
N VAL A 83 12.26 4.28 17.08
CA VAL A 83 13.20 3.70 18.03
C VAL A 83 14.11 4.81 18.55
N GLY A 84 14.07 5.08 19.85
CA GLY A 84 14.95 6.05 20.50
C GLY A 84 14.44 6.45 21.90
N GLN A 85 15.34 6.93 22.75
CA GLN A 85 14.96 7.44 24.07
C GLN A 85 14.17 8.75 23.92
N GLY A 86 12.94 8.79 24.44
CA GLY A 86 12.09 9.98 24.46
C GLY A 86 10.93 9.98 23.47
N TYR A 87 10.95 9.12 22.45
CA TYR A 87 9.78 8.89 21.61
C TYR A 87 8.96 7.76 22.24
N GLY A 88 7.72 8.04 22.64
CA GLY A 88 6.80 6.98 23.03
C GLY A 88 6.69 5.96 21.89
N ALA A 89 6.41 4.69 22.21
CA ALA A 89 6.23 3.60 21.24
C ALA A 89 4.93 3.76 20.42
N GLN A 90 4.63 4.99 19.98
CA GLN A 90 3.47 5.32 19.19
C GLN A 90 3.72 4.90 17.75
N SER A 91 2.94 3.92 17.31
CA SER A 91 2.95 3.47 15.93
C SER A 91 2.26 4.47 15.00
N PHE A 92 2.83 4.72 13.82
CA PHE A 92 2.18 5.47 12.75
C PHE A 92 2.52 4.89 11.38
N VAL A 93 1.76 5.27 10.36
CA VAL A 93 1.97 4.80 8.99
C VAL A 93 2.93 5.72 8.26
N THR A 94 3.97 5.14 7.65
CA THR A 94 4.93 5.84 6.79
C THR A 94 5.01 5.19 5.42
N THR A 95 5.06 6.01 4.38
CA THR A 95 5.22 5.56 3.00
C THR A 95 6.65 5.79 2.54
N LEU A 96 7.31 4.75 2.06
CA LEU A 96 8.71 4.81 1.67
C LEU A 96 8.83 5.25 0.20
N TYR A 97 8.75 6.56 -0.04
CA TYR A 97 8.82 7.13 -1.40
C TYR A 97 10.15 6.89 -2.13
N THR A 98 11.21 6.60 -1.37
CA THR A 98 12.54 6.27 -1.88
C THR A 98 12.60 4.87 -2.49
N ALA A 99 11.72 3.96 -2.07
CA ALA A 99 11.61 2.62 -2.64
C ALA A 99 10.61 2.61 -3.79
N LYS A 100 11.01 1.98 -4.91
CA LYS A 100 10.16 1.69 -6.05
C LYS A 100 9.91 0.19 -6.11
N LEU A 101 8.64 -0.18 -6.15
CA LEU A 101 8.21 -1.56 -6.26
C LEU A 101 8.24 -1.99 -7.72
N ASP A 102 8.65 -3.23 -7.97
CA ASP A 102 8.49 -3.88 -9.27
C ASP A 102 7.02 -4.23 -9.51
N ARG A 103 6.69 -4.69 -10.73
CA ARG A 103 5.29 -4.89 -11.11
C ARG A 103 4.61 -5.99 -10.31
N GLU A 104 5.34 -7.04 -9.96
CA GLU A 104 4.81 -8.17 -9.19
C GLU A 104 4.52 -7.74 -7.74
N THR A 105 5.47 -7.09 -7.08
CA THR A 105 5.26 -6.59 -5.72
C THR A 105 4.19 -5.50 -5.68
N GLN A 106 4.08 -4.64 -6.70
CA GLN A 106 2.96 -3.68 -6.81
C GLN A 106 1.59 -4.36 -6.78
N ALA A 107 1.45 -5.53 -7.40
CA ALA A 107 0.18 -6.27 -7.40
C ALA A 107 -0.17 -6.79 -6.01
N TRP A 108 0.84 -7.20 -5.22
CA TRP A 108 0.68 -7.59 -3.82
C TRP A 108 0.23 -6.40 -2.95
N TRP A 109 0.82 -5.20 -3.13
CA TRP A 109 0.50 -4.01 -2.33
C TRP A 109 -0.79 -3.31 -2.74
N HIS A 110 -1.08 -3.24 -4.03
CA HIS A 110 -2.20 -2.49 -4.58
C HIS A 110 -2.75 -3.16 -5.84
N SER A 111 -3.62 -4.15 -5.66
CA SER A 111 -4.41 -4.72 -6.77
C SER A 111 -5.68 -3.91 -7.04
N ARG A 112 -6.02 -3.77 -8.34
CA ARG A 112 -7.34 -3.25 -8.77
C ARG A 112 -8.32 -4.37 -9.09
N LEU A 113 -7.82 -5.59 -9.23
CA LEU A 113 -8.61 -6.76 -9.49
C LEU A 113 -9.00 -7.34 -8.13
N LEU A 114 -10.30 -7.52 -7.93
CA LEU A 114 -10.75 -8.55 -6.99
C LEU A 114 -10.21 -9.86 -7.55
N GLN A 115 -9.31 -10.51 -6.83
CA GLN A 115 -9.09 -11.93 -7.09
C GLN A 115 -10.44 -12.59 -6.78
N GLU A 116 -11.16 -13.02 -7.82
CA GLU A 116 -12.20 -14.01 -7.63
C GLU A 116 -11.50 -15.19 -6.97
N GLU A 117 -11.76 -15.38 -5.68
CA GLU A 117 -11.44 -16.60 -4.97
C GLU A 117 -11.79 -17.75 -5.89
N ALA A 118 -10.77 -18.46 -6.37
CA ALA A 118 -10.94 -19.66 -7.16
C ALA A 118 -11.59 -20.69 -6.24
N THR A 119 -12.93 -20.64 -6.16
CA THR A 119 -13.71 -21.81 -5.77
C THR A 119 -13.25 -22.91 -6.72
N PRO A 120 -12.74 -24.06 -6.22
CA PRO A 120 -12.46 -25.19 -7.09
C PRO A 120 -13.82 -25.61 -7.66
N SER A 121 -14.08 -25.17 -8.89
CA SER A 121 -15.24 -25.59 -9.65
C SER A 121 -15.10 -27.09 -9.84
N SER A 122 -16.01 -27.79 -9.17
CA SER A 122 -16.27 -29.23 -9.27
C SER A 122 -15.81 -29.80 -10.62
N GLU A 123 -14.85 -30.74 -10.54
CA GLU A 123 -14.39 -31.53 -11.67
C GLU A 123 -15.60 -32.05 -12.46
N LYS A 124 -15.78 -31.56 -13.69
CA LYS A 124 -16.65 -32.24 -14.64
C LYS A 124 -15.92 -33.51 -15.08
N VAL A 125 -16.12 -34.59 -14.32
CA VAL A 125 -15.85 -35.95 -14.78
C VAL A 125 -16.80 -36.23 -15.94
N CYS A 126 -16.34 -35.98 -17.16
CA CYS A 126 -16.99 -36.48 -18.35
C CYS A 126 -16.56 -37.95 -18.51
N ASN A 127 -17.35 -38.87 -17.94
CA ASN A 127 -17.23 -40.29 -18.27
C ASN A 127 -17.61 -40.45 -19.73
N LYS A 128 -16.59 -40.53 -20.60
CA LYS A 128 -16.74 -40.96 -21.97
C LYS A 128 -16.79 -42.49 -21.94
N ILE A 129 -17.99 -43.04 -21.89
CA ILE A 129 -18.24 -44.45 -22.21
C ILE A 129 -18.50 -44.48 -23.71
N ASP A 130 -17.52 -44.98 -24.47
CA ASP A 130 -17.71 -45.44 -25.84
C ASP A 130 -16.72 -46.59 -26.09
N ILE A 131 -17.22 -47.81 -25.89
CA ILE A 131 -17.20 -49.02 -26.75
C ILE A 131 -17.51 -50.24 -25.88
#